data_AF-A0A4Q5VEK9-F1
#
_entry.id   AF-A0A4Q5VEK9-F1
#
_cell.length_a   1.000
_cell.length_b   1.000
_cell.length_c   1.000
_cell.angle_alpha   90.00
_cell.angle_beta   90.00
_cell.angle_gamma   90.00
#
_symmetry.space_group_name_H-M   'P 1'
#
loop_
_entity.id
_entity.type
_entity.pdbx_description
1 polymer ?
#
loop_
_entity_poly.entity_id
_entity_poly.type
_entity_poly.pdbx_seq_one_letter_code
_entity_poly.pdbx_strand_id
1 'polypeptide(L)'
;MNALSFSQTAIFCLRRLVTQYYYFTGVRHRLTDEFGILDLLKKSASMTHSNVRAAYRAFIKKLDQRQIEMLVAQGVEVPARDAIQ
;
A
#
# COMPACT_ATOMS: atom_id res chain seq x y z
N MET A 1 16.87 -12.45 3.17
CA MET A 1 15.59 -11.93 3.65
C MET A 1 15.64 -10.41 3.58
N ASN A 2 15.13 -9.81 2.51
CA ASN A 2 15.03 -8.35 2.39
C ASN A 2 13.69 -7.94 3.04
N ALA A 3 13.70 -7.70 4.36
CA ALA A 3 12.53 -7.15 5.02
C ALA A 3 12.17 -5.80 4.37
N LEU A 4 10.90 -5.62 3.99
CA LEU A 4 10.38 -4.33 3.52
C LEU A 4 10.53 -3.29 4.63
N SER A 5 11.62 -2.55 4.60
CA SER A 5 11.84 -1.43 5.50
C SER A 5 11.20 -0.20 4.90
N PHE A 6 10.24 0.40 5.62
CA PHE A 6 9.53 1.61 5.20
C PHE A 6 9.98 2.80 6.04
N SER A 7 10.06 3.97 5.41
CA SER A 7 10.27 5.23 6.14
C SER A 7 9.09 5.51 7.08
N GLN A 8 9.30 6.31 8.13
CA GLN A 8 8.24 6.70 9.07
C GLN A 8 7.01 7.32 8.35
N THR A 9 7.25 8.08 7.28
CA THR A 9 6.20 8.68 6.46
C THR A 9 5.43 7.62 5.66
N ALA A 10 6.12 6.62 5.11
CA ALA A 10 5.48 5.49 4.43
C ALA A 10 4.65 4.65 5.43
N ILE A 11 5.15 4.41 6.64
CA ILE A 11 4.41 3.73 7.72
C ILE A 11 3.14 4.51 8.07
N PHE A 12 3.21 5.84 8.17
CA PHE A 12 2.04 6.68 8.40
C PHE A 12 0.99 6.54 7.29
N CYS A 13 1.41 6.58 6.01
CA CYS A 13 0.52 6.37 4.88
C CYS A 13 -0.10 4.96 4.88
N LEU A 14 0.68 3.93 5.24
CA LEU A 14 0.21 2.55 5.35
C LEU A 14 -0.84 2.40 6.46
N ARG A 15 -0.63 3.03 7.62
CA ARG A 15 -1.63 3.08 8.71
C ARG A 15 -2.91 3.80 8.27
N ARG A 16 -2.78 4.89 7.51
CA ARG A 16 -3.94 5.58 6.95
C ARG A 16 -4.69 4.68 5.96
N LEU A 17 -3.97 3.95 5.10
CA LEU A 17 -4.57 3.02 4.14
C LEU A 17 -5.36 1.92 4.85
N VAL A 18 -4.79 1.25 5.86
CA VAL A 18 -5.49 0.17 6.56
C VAL A 18 -6.75 0.67 7.24
N THR A 19 -6.75 1.87 7.81
CA THR A 19 -7.93 2.48 8.43
C THR A 19 -9.01 2.76 7.39
N GLN A 20 -8.65 3.33 6.24
CA GLN A 20 -9.61 3.62 5.17
C GLN A 20 -10.17 2.35 4.54
N TYR A 21 -9.32 1.34 4.36
CA TYR A 21 -9.73 0.04 3.85
C TYR A 21 -10.68 -0.67 4.82
N TYR A 22 -10.35 -0.69 6.10
CA TYR A 22 -11.22 -1.25 7.15
C TYR A 22 -12.55 -0.52 7.24
N TYR A 23 -12.54 0.81 7.19
CA TYR A 23 -13.76 1.61 7.23
C TYR A 23 -14.72 1.28 6.08
N PHE A 24 -14.17 1.02 4.88
CA PHE A 24 -14.99 0.75 3.69
C PHE A 24 -15.38 -0.73 3.54
N THR A 25 -14.51 -1.67 3.92
CA THR A 25 -14.70 -3.11 3.67
C THR A 25 -15.07 -3.91 4.91
N GLY A 26 -14.85 -3.37 6.11
CA GLY A 26 -14.92 -4.10 7.38
C GLY A 26 -13.76 -5.10 7.59
N VAL A 27 -12.87 -5.27 6.61
CA VAL A 27 -11.79 -6.26 6.67
C VAL A 27 -10.55 -5.66 7.33
N ARG A 28 -10.04 -6.32 8.37
CA ARG A 28 -8.88 -5.88 9.13
C ARG A 28 -7.62 -6.61 8.67
N HIS A 29 -6.64 -5.84 8.20
CA HIS A 29 -5.31 -6.35 7.89
C HIS A 29 -4.33 -6.02 9.03
N ARG A 30 -3.46 -6.97 9.38
CA ARG A 30 -2.41 -6.77 10.38
C ARG A 30 -1.18 -6.15 9.72
N LEU A 31 -0.71 -5.03 10.24
CA LEU A 31 0.51 -4.36 9.75
C LEU A 31 1.81 -4.88 10.40
N THR A 32 1.70 -5.82 11.34
CA THR A 32 2.85 -6.48 11.98
C THR A 32 3.36 -7.66 11.18
N ASP A 33 2.63 -8.07 10.14
CA ASP A 33 2.92 -9.22 9.30
C ASP A 33 3.06 -8.76 7.85
N GLU A 34 4.15 -9.16 7.20
CA GLU A 34 4.42 -8.85 5.80
C GLU A 34 3.30 -9.35 4.90
N PHE A 35 2.75 -10.54 5.17
CA PHE A 35 1.63 -11.09 4.39
C PHE A 35 0.37 -10.21 4.52
N GLY A 36 0.10 -9.69 5.72
CA GLY A 36 -1.02 -8.78 5.96
C GLY A 36 -0.87 -7.44 5.24
N ILE A 37 0.35 -6.92 5.18
CA ILE A 37 0.68 -5.71 4.41
C ILE A 37 0.48 -5.97 2.92
N LEU A 38 1.03 -7.06 2.38
CA LEU A 38 0.92 -7.37 0.95
C LEU A 38 -0.52 -7.62 0.51
N ASP A 39 -1.31 -8.33 1.31
CA ASP A 39 -2.72 -8.58 1.02
C ASP A 39 -3.51 -7.26 1.01
N LEU A 40 -3.26 -6.36 1.97
CA LEU A 40 -3.85 -5.02 1.98
C LEU A 40 -3.48 -4.25 0.70
N LEU A 41 -2.21 -4.25 0.29
CA LEU A 41 -1.74 -3.51 -0.87
C LEU A 41 -2.36 -4.05 -2.17
N LYS A 42 -2.41 -5.38 -2.35
CA LYS A 42 -3.04 -6.02 -3.51
C LYS A 42 -4.51 -5.66 -3.62
N LYS A 43 -5.25 -5.79 -2.52
CA LYS A 43 -6.68 -5.46 -2.50
C LYS A 43 -6.94 -3.96 -2.64
N SER A 44 -6.07 -3.12 -2.10
CA SER A 44 -6.20 -1.66 -2.24
C SER A 44 -5.88 -1.17 -3.65
N ALA A 45 -5.01 -1.86 -4.38
CA ALA A 45 -4.67 -1.52 -5.75
C ALA A 45 -5.84 -1.70 -6.72
N SER A 46 -6.64 -2.76 -6.53
CA SER A 46 -7.83 -3.05 -7.36
C SER A 46 -9.09 -2.29 -6.92
N MET A 47 -9.00 -1.48 -5.87
CA MET A 47 -10.17 -0.77 -5.33
C MET A 47 -10.48 0.52 -6.09
N THR A 48 -11.76 0.68 -6.45
CA THR A 48 -12.28 1.88 -7.11
C THR A 48 -12.64 3.00 -6.13
N HIS A 49 -12.77 2.70 -4.84
CA HIS A 49 -13.17 3.68 -3.82
C HIS A 49 -12.14 4.81 -3.68
N SER A 50 -12.59 6.05 -3.86
CA SER A 50 -11.73 7.24 -3.95
C SER A 50 -10.81 7.41 -2.75
N ASN A 51 -11.31 7.23 -1.52
CA ASN A 51 -10.49 7.40 -0.31
C ASN A 51 -9.41 6.31 -0.15
N VAL A 52 -9.74 5.06 -0.49
CA VAL A 52 -8.80 3.94 -0.41
C VAL A 52 -7.73 4.10 -1.48
N ARG A 53 -8.15 4.44 -2.71
CA ARG A 53 -7.25 4.71 -3.83
C ARG A 53 -6.33 5.90 -3.58
N ALA A 54 -6.85 6.98 -2.98
CA ALA A 54 -6.05 8.14 -2.60
C ALA A 54 -5.02 7.79 -1.50
N ALA A 55 -5.42 7.03 -0.48
CA ALA A 55 -4.50 6.56 0.56
C ALA A 55 -3.43 5.61 0.01
N TYR A 56 -3.80 4.71 -0.90
CA TYR A 56 -2.88 3.80 -1.58
C TYR A 56 -1.86 4.57 -2.42
N ARG A 57 -2.33 5.50 -3.26
CA ARG A 57 -1.46 6.39 -4.05
C ARG A 57 -0.51 7.22 -3.17
N ALA A 58 -1.00 7.72 -2.04
CA ALA A 58 -0.17 8.47 -1.10
C ALA A 58 0.94 7.60 -0.50
N PHE A 59 0.67 6.32 -0.22
CA PHE A 59 1.67 5.35 0.23
C PHE A 59 2.73 5.10 -0.85
N ILE A 60 2.31 4.77 -2.08
CA ILE A 60 3.24 4.54 -3.22
C ILE A 60 4.15 5.74 -3.45
N LYS A 61 3.65 6.98 -3.33
CA LYS A 61 4.45 8.21 -3.44
C LYS A 61 5.58 8.33 -2.42
N LYS A 62 5.56 7.55 -1.33
CA LYS A 62 6.60 7.54 -0.28
C LYS A 62 7.63 6.45 -0.46
N LEU A 63 7.44 5.57 -1.45
CA LEU A 63 8.36 4.48 -1.74
C LEU A 63 9.43 4.92 -2.73
N ASP A 64 10.61 4.35 -2.57
CA ASP A 64 11.67 4.43 -3.57
C ASP A 64 11.46 3.38 -4.68
N GLN A 65 12.23 3.52 -5.76
CA GLN A 65 12.12 2.66 -6.94
C GLN A 65 12.37 1.18 -6.59
N ARG A 66 13.30 0.89 -5.68
CA ARG A 66 13.65 -0.48 -5.28
C ARG A 66 12.51 -1.12 -4.48
N GLN A 67 11.88 -0.37 -3.59
CA GLN A 67 10.70 -0.80 -2.83
C GLN A 67 9.51 -1.05 -3.77
N ILE A 68 9.30 -0.19 -4.77
CA ILE A 68 8.26 -0.40 -5.79
C ILE A 68 8.53 -1.68 -6.56
N GLU A 69 9.75 -1.91 -7.04
CA GLU A 69 10.14 -3.13 -7.75
C GLU A 69 9.92 -4.38 -6.90
N MET A 70 10.25 -4.33 -5.61
CA MET A 70 9.97 -5.44 -4.68
C MET A 70 8.48 -5.73 -4.55
N LEU A 71 7.64 -4.70 -4.41
CA LEU A 71 6.19 -4.87 -4.33
C LEU A 71 5.60 -5.43 -5.64
N VAL A 72 6.08 -4.95 -6.78
CA VAL A 72 5.67 -5.47 -8.10
C VAL A 72 6.09 -6.94 -8.27
N ALA A 73 7.31 -7.29 -7.88
CA ALA A 73 7.78 -8.68 -7.88
C ALA A 73 6.95 -9.58 -6.95
N GLN A 74 6.35 -9.03 -5.90
CA GLN A 74 5.42 -9.71 -5.00
C GLN A 74 3.96 -9.70 -5.50
N GLY A 75 3.70 -9.15 -6.70
CA GLY A 75 2.40 -9.15 -7.37
C GLY A 75 1.47 -8.02 -6.91
N VAL A 76 2.00 -6.92 -6.39
CA VAL A 76 1.23 -5.70 -6.09
C VAL A 76 1.17 -4.84 -7.35
N GLU A 77 -0.04 -4.48 -7.79
CA GLU A 77 -0.23 -3.56 -8.91
C GLU A 77 0.09 -2.12 -8.48
N VAL A 78 1.27 -1.64 -8.86
CA VAL A 78 1.68 -0.26 -8.61
C VAL A 78 1.40 0.57 -9.88
N PRO A 79 0.55 1.62 -9.81
CA PRO A 79 0.34 2.50 -10.95
C PRO A 79 1.64 3.22 -11.29
N ALA A 80 1.92 3.40 -12.59
CA ALA A 80 3.07 4.16 -13.07
C ALA A 80 3.12 5.54 -12.37
N ARG A 81 4.31 5.98 -11.97
CA ARG A 81 4.51 7.17 -11.14
C ARG A 81 3.91 8.44 -11.77
N ASP A 82 3.87 8.49 -13.10
CA ASP A 82 3.28 9.57 -13.91
C ASP A 82 1.75 9.60 -13.86
N ALA A 83 1.09 8.50 -13.51
CA ALA A 83 -0.38 8.40 -13.38
C ALA A 83 -0.89 8.85 -12.00
N ILE A 84 -0.01 9.38 -11.14
CA ILE A 84 -0.31 9.82 -9.77
C ILE A 84 -0.18 11.36 -9.63
N GLN A 85 0.01 12.09 -10.73
CA GLN A 85 -0.10 13.57 -10.73
C GLN A 85 -1.54 14.02 -10.49
#